data_AF-A0A453J5I9-F1
#
_entry.id   AF-A0A453J5I9-F1
#
_cell.length_a   1.000
_cell.length_b   1.000
_cell.length_c   1.000
_cell.angle_alpha   90.00
_cell.angle_beta   90.00
_cell.angle_gamma   90.00
#
_symmetry.space_group_name_H-M   'P 1'
#
loop_
_entity.id
_entity.type
_entity.pdbx_description
1 polymer ?
#
loop_
_entity_poly.entity_id
_entity_poly.type
_entity_poly.pdbx_seq_one_letter_code
_entity_poly.pdbx_strand_id
1 'polypeptide(L)'
;MEAPDQENPCAICLGGMAAGGGQATFTAECSHTFHFNCISASVAHGHLVCPLCNARWRELPFLRPTAPVPQPPTLPRLGRPVPMHHHQPPPPHVHTVQHHQPPPPEPTVVFDDDEQVEPASRPPADSTPAAASNGAVVVNTHAEYSAVARDSSSDNFAVLVHVKAPAMADTVAAGSDKPPPRAPLDLVTVLDVSGSMSGHKLALLKQAMRFVIDNLGPNDRLSVVSFSSEARRLTRLTRMSDAGKALAVSAVESLVARGGTNIAEGLRTAAKVLDERRHRNAVSSVVLLSDGQDTYTMMRRRGPSGVQANNYEELVPPSFARTGADGEWSAPIHTFGFGNDHDAAAMHVIAEATGGTFSFIENEAVIQDAFAQCIGGLLSVVVQEARIAVACVHPGVRVVSVKSGRYESRVDEDGCAASVRVGELYADEERRFLLFLTVPRVEATDGDTTALARVVFSYRNAASGAEVSVTAEDTVVARPEHAPSASERSVEVERERVRVEAAEDIAAARAAAERGEHQEAVEILENRQRALEQSEAAGDGDPMIVALGAELQEMRGRVSNRQSYMRSGRAYMLAGMSAHQQQRATSRQMLEPEEQQTSMMARNSGVRRMIRRGVGSSGGGYMAA
;
A
#
# COMPACT_ATOMS: atom_id res chain seq x y z
N MET A 1 49.90 34.32 10.43
CA MET A 1 49.97 33.63 9.13
C MET A 1 50.06 32.15 9.44
N GLU A 2 48.90 31.53 9.65
CA GLU A 2 48.75 30.08 9.71
C GLU A 2 47.90 29.69 8.50
N ALA A 3 48.38 28.71 7.74
CA ALA A 3 47.80 28.28 6.47
C ALA A 3 46.48 27.51 6.71
N PRO A 4 45.47 27.62 5.81
CA PRO A 4 44.29 26.78 5.88
C PRO A 4 44.65 25.33 5.52
N ASP A 5 44.14 24.38 6.30
CA ASP A 5 44.21 22.94 6.09
C ASP A 5 43.89 22.60 4.62
N GLN A 6 44.84 21.96 3.94
CA GLN A 6 44.62 21.37 2.63
C GLN A 6 43.68 20.16 2.78
N GLU A 7 42.41 20.34 2.40
CA GLU A 7 41.48 19.23 2.20
C GLU A 7 42.04 18.25 1.16
N ASN A 8 42.20 16.98 1.54
CA ASN A 8 42.65 15.94 0.62
C ASN A 8 41.64 15.79 -0.53
N PRO A 9 42.02 16.05 -1.80
CA PRO A 9 41.11 15.91 -2.94
C PRO A 9 40.81 14.43 -3.22
N CYS A 10 39.67 14.17 -3.85
CA CYS A 10 39.30 12.84 -4.32
C CYS A 10 40.37 12.32 -5.28
N ALA A 11 41.02 11.20 -4.98
CA ALA A 11 42.13 10.70 -5.79
C ALA A 11 41.74 10.16 -7.18
N ILE A 12 40.44 10.11 -7.50
CA ILE A 12 39.93 9.63 -8.81
C ILE A 12 39.60 10.82 -9.74
N CYS A 13 38.95 11.87 -9.25
CA CYS A 13 38.56 13.03 -10.06
C CYS A 13 39.33 14.32 -9.72
N LEU A 14 40.16 14.27 -8.67
CA LEU A 14 40.92 15.39 -8.09
C LEU A 14 40.06 16.55 -7.58
N GLY A 15 38.74 16.37 -7.46
CA GLY A 15 37.81 17.35 -6.90
C GLY A 15 37.87 17.44 -5.37
N GLY A 16 37.53 18.60 -4.82
CA GLY A 16 37.49 18.85 -3.38
C GLY A 16 36.49 17.97 -2.63
N MET A 17 36.79 17.67 -1.36
CA MET A 17 36.05 16.70 -0.54
C MET A 17 35.24 17.34 0.61
N ALA A 18 35.03 18.67 0.59
CA ALA A 18 34.32 19.41 1.63
C ALA A 18 32.88 18.91 1.86
N ALA A 19 32.51 18.74 3.13
CA ALA A 19 31.16 18.38 3.56
C ALA A 19 30.20 19.55 3.32
N GLY A 20 29.42 19.49 2.24
CA GLY A 20 28.42 20.50 1.89
C GLY A 20 28.14 20.66 0.40
N GLY A 21 28.96 20.07 -0.48
CA GLY A 21 28.84 20.20 -1.94
C GLY A 21 27.83 19.27 -2.63
N GLY A 22 26.89 18.65 -1.91
CA GLY A 22 25.85 17.79 -2.50
C GLY A 22 26.32 16.46 -3.11
N GLN A 23 27.61 16.10 -3.00
CA GLN A 23 28.14 14.82 -3.47
C GLN A 23 28.38 13.86 -2.29
N ALA A 24 27.77 12.68 -2.35
CA ALA A 24 27.98 11.63 -1.36
C ALA A 24 29.45 11.18 -1.35
N THR A 25 30.03 11.02 -0.15
CA THR A 25 31.39 10.54 0.04
C THR A 25 31.37 9.08 0.52
N PHE A 26 32.37 8.31 0.09
CA PHE A 26 32.58 6.93 0.50
C PHE A 26 33.96 6.81 1.15
N THR A 27 33.99 6.39 2.41
CA THR A 27 35.24 6.10 3.12
C THR A 27 35.47 4.59 3.16
N ALA A 28 36.63 4.19 2.67
CA ALA A 28 37.06 2.81 2.61
C ALA A 28 37.40 2.20 3.97
N GLU A 29 37.45 0.86 4.04
CA GLU A 29 38.06 0.13 5.17
C GLU A 29 39.53 0.53 5.41
N CYS A 30 40.24 0.92 4.36
CA CYS A 30 41.60 1.44 4.45
C CYS A 30 41.67 2.95 4.79
N SER A 31 40.56 3.54 5.23
CA SER A 31 40.42 4.96 5.62
C SER A 31 40.66 6.00 4.53
N HIS A 32 40.71 5.58 3.26
CA HIS A 32 40.76 6.48 2.11
C HIS A 32 39.35 6.89 1.70
N THR A 33 39.14 8.17 1.40
CA THR A 33 37.81 8.71 1.05
C THR A 33 37.77 9.14 -0.41
N PHE A 34 36.66 8.83 -1.08
CA PHE A 34 36.39 9.16 -2.48
C PHE A 34 34.97 9.73 -2.62
N HIS A 35 34.67 10.43 -3.71
CA HIS A 35 33.26 10.64 -4.07
C HIS A 35 32.64 9.29 -4.42
N PHE A 36 31.41 9.06 -3.94
CA PHE A 36 30.69 7.80 -4.10
C PHE A 36 30.55 7.41 -5.58
N ASN A 37 30.24 8.38 -6.45
CA ASN A 37 30.13 8.14 -7.90
C ASN A 37 31.47 7.78 -8.55
N CYS A 38 32.57 8.40 -8.10
CA CYS A 38 33.91 8.12 -8.62
C CYS A 38 34.36 6.69 -8.27
N ILE A 39 34.15 6.27 -7.02
CA ILE A 39 34.53 4.92 -6.60
C ILE A 39 33.60 3.86 -7.18
N SER A 40 32.29 4.14 -7.28
CA SER A 40 31.32 3.23 -7.89
C SER A 40 31.64 2.99 -9.38
N ALA A 41 32.03 4.05 -10.11
CA ALA A 41 32.49 3.91 -11.48
C ALA A 41 33.78 3.08 -11.58
N SER A 42 34.75 3.28 -10.69
CA SER A 42 36.00 2.48 -10.67
C SER A 42 35.74 0.99 -10.43
N VAL A 43 34.87 0.66 -9.46
CA VAL A 43 34.46 -0.72 -9.16
C VAL A 43 33.69 -1.34 -10.33
N ALA A 44 32.83 -0.57 -11.01
CA ALA A 44 32.11 -1.03 -12.21
C ALA A 44 33.04 -1.40 -13.38
N HIS A 45 34.24 -0.82 -13.46
CA HIS A 45 35.27 -1.17 -14.46
C HIS A 45 36.19 -2.32 -13.99
N GLY A 46 35.87 -3.00 -12.89
CA GLY A 46 36.58 -4.19 -12.42
C GLY A 46 37.76 -3.91 -11.47
N HIS A 47 37.93 -2.68 -11.00
CA HIS A 47 38.98 -2.35 -10.03
C HIS A 47 38.52 -2.67 -8.59
N LEU A 48 38.86 -3.88 -8.13
CA LEU A 48 38.48 -4.39 -6.79
C LEU A 48 39.54 -4.12 -5.70
N VAL A 49 40.34 -3.08 -5.87
CA VAL A 49 41.36 -2.64 -4.91
C VAL A 49 41.32 -1.13 -4.73
N CYS A 50 41.71 -0.64 -3.56
CA CYS A 50 41.78 0.78 -3.30
C CYS A 50 42.83 1.44 -4.23
N PRO A 51 42.47 2.48 -5.00
CA PRO A 51 43.41 3.12 -5.93
C PRO A 51 44.64 3.75 -5.26
N LEU A 52 44.56 4.05 -3.97
CA LEU A 52 45.61 4.74 -3.21
C LEU A 52 46.57 3.78 -2.49
N CYS A 53 46.06 2.68 -1.93
CA CYS A 53 46.88 1.76 -1.13
C CYS A 53 46.80 0.29 -1.56
N ASN A 54 46.05 0.00 -2.63
CA ASN A 54 45.90 -1.33 -3.19
C ASN A 54 45.26 -2.38 -2.26
N ALA A 55 44.65 -1.97 -1.14
CA ALA A 55 43.91 -2.84 -0.25
C ALA A 55 42.69 -3.45 -0.97
N ARG A 56 42.46 -4.76 -0.83
CA ARG A 56 41.31 -5.46 -1.41
C ARG A 56 40.03 -5.11 -0.65
N TRP A 57 38.98 -4.74 -1.38
CA TRP A 57 37.66 -4.44 -0.79
C TRP A 57 36.94 -5.72 -0.37
N ARG A 58 36.44 -5.79 0.88
CA ARG A 58 35.60 -6.90 1.35
C ARG A 58 34.11 -6.58 1.21
N GLU A 59 33.74 -5.32 1.43
CA GLU A 59 32.43 -4.76 1.07
C GLU A 59 32.55 -3.88 -0.17
N LEU A 60 31.85 -4.24 -1.25
CA LEU A 60 31.82 -3.47 -2.49
C LEU A 60 30.53 -2.65 -2.57
N PRO A 61 30.57 -1.37 -3.00
CA PRO A 61 29.37 -0.67 -3.41
C PRO A 61 28.88 -1.32 -4.73
N PHE A 62 27.84 -2.15 -4.61
CA PHE A 62 27.06 -2.81 -5.67
C PHE A 62 27.83 -3.42 -6.85
N LEU A 63 27.84 -4.75 -6.95
CA LEU A 63 27.99 -5.44 -8.25
C LEU A 63 26.93 -6.53 -8.44
N ARG A 64 26.22 -6.44 -9.57
CA ARG A 64 25.49 -7.55 -10.21
C ARG A 64 26.50 -8.66 -10.60
N PRO A 65 26.16 -9.95 -10.48
CA PRO A 65 26.97 -11.02 -11.05
C PRO A 65 26.78 -11.06 -12.58
N THR A 66 27.82 -10.74 -13.34
CA THR A 66 27.93 -11.17 -14.75
C THR A 66 28.46 -12.61 -14.77
N ALA A 67 27.64 -13.53 -15.27
CA ALA A 67 28.07 -14.91 -15.51
C ALA A 67 29.10 -14.96 -16.66
N PRO A 68 30.11 -15.85 -16.60
CA PRO A 68 31.07 -16.03 -17.69
C PRO A 68 30.44 -16.74 -18.90
N VAL A 69 30.82 -16.30 -20.09
CA VAL A 69 30.48 -16.89 -21.39
C VAL A 69 31.03 -18.33 -21.46
N PRO A 70 30.22 -19.36 -21.74
CA PRO A 70 30.76 -20.69 -22.01
C PRO A 70 31.32 -20.77 -23.44
N GLN A 71 32.55 -21.29 -23.54
CA GLN A 71 33.19 -21.65 -24.81
C GLN A 71 32.42 -22.80 -25.50
N PRO A 72 32.38 -22.84 -26.84
CA PRO A 72 31.72 -23.92 -27.56
C PRO A 72 32.55 -25.22 -27.49
N PRO A 73 31.93 -26.39 -27.28
CA PRO A 73 32.65 -27.65 -27.33
C PRO A 73 33.01 -28.02 -28.77
N THR A 74 34.23 -28.53 -28.93
CA THR A 74 34.81 -29.06 -30.16
C THR A 74 34.12 -30.36 -30.58
N LEU A 75 33.80 -30.45 -31.88
CA LEU A 75 33.26 -31.63 -32.55
C LEU A 75 34.26 -32.81 -32.56
N PRO A 76 33.81 -34.05 -32.31
CA PRO A 76 34.44 -35.23 -32.88
C PRO A 76 33.72 -35.68 -34.17
N ARG A 77 34.53 -36.17 -35.10
CA ARG A 77 34.22 -36.55 -36.48
C ARG A 77 33.25 -37.74 -36.61
N LEU A 78 32.55 -37.71 -37.75
CA LEU A 78 31.77 -38.74 -38.44
C LEU A 78 32.30 -40.19 -38.32
N GLY A 79 31.39 -41.11 -38.00
CA GLY A 79 31.49 -42.56 -38.18
C GLY A 79 30.12 -43.16 -38.53
N ARG A 80 30.11 -44.12 -39.46
CA ARG A 80 29.01 -44.68 -40.29
C ARG A 80 27.79 -45.35 -39.57
N PRO A 81 26.67 -45.61 -40.29
CA PRO A 81 25.37 -46.03 -39.74
C PRO A 81 25.04 -47.52 -39.96
N VAL A 82 24.41 -48.23 -38.99
CA VAL A 82 23.61 -49.47 -39.17
C VAL A 82 22.79 -49.80 -37.87
N PRO A 83 21.74 -50.67 -37.88
CA PRO A 83 20.36 -50.50 -38.36
C PRO A 83 19.29 -50.49 -37.24
N MET A 84 18.07 -50.06 -37.60
CA MET A 84 16.86 -50.07 -36.76
C MET A 84 16.43 -51.49 -36.33
N HIS A 85 16.19 -51.68 -35.02
CA HIS A 85 15.38 -52.79 -34.51
C HIS A 85 14.06 -52.25 -33.95
N HIS A 86 12.95 -52.76 -34.51
CA HIS A 86 11.60 -52.59 -34.02
C HIS A 86 11.45 -53.21 -32.62
N HIS A 87 11.03 -52.40 -31.63
CA HIS A 87 10.42 -52.90 -30.41
C HIS A 87 8.91 -52.66 -30.44
N GLN A 88 8.16 -53.76 -30.46
CA GLN A 88 6.72 -53.83 -30.23
C GLN A 88 6.37 -53.32 -28.82
N PRO A 89 5.23 -52.64 -28.64
CA PRO A 89 4.68 -52.36 -27.32
C PRO A 89 4.02 -53.63 -26.72
N PRO A 90 4.03 -53.80 -25.38
CA PRO A 90 3.37 -54.92 -24.72
C PRO A 90 1.83 -54.76 -24.71
N PRO A 91 1.06 -55.87 -24.52
CA PRO A 91 -0.40 -55.85 -24.61
C PRO A 91 -1.06 -55.19 -23.38
N PRO A 92 -2.33 -54.76 -23.48
CA PRO A 92 -3.02 -54.04 -22.41
C PRO A 92 -3.41 -55.00 -21.28
N HIS A 93 -3.04 -54.64 -20.06
CA HIS A 93 -3.51 -55.32 -18.85
C HIS A 93 -4.98 -54.96 -18.57
N VAL A 94 -5.80 -56.00 -18.39
CA VAL A 94 -7.20 -55.94 -18.00
C VAL A 94 -7.32 -55.34 -16.59
N HIS A 95 -8.09 -54.26 -16.46
CA HIS A 95 -8.40 -53.64 -15.17
C HIS A 95 -9.27 -54.57 -14.32
N THR A 96 -8.72 -55.08 -13.22
CA THR A 96 -9.52 -55.60 -12.12
C THR A 96 -9.89 -54.42 -11.22
N VAL A 97 -11.18 -54.07 -11.17
CA VAL A 97 -11.70 -53.02 -10.28
C VAL A 97 -11.59 -53.51 -8.84
N GLN A 98 -10.52 -53.13 -8.14
CA GLN A 98 -10.47 -53.18 -6.68
C GLN A 98 -11.13 -51.92 -6.15
N HIS A 99 -12.27 -52.08 -5.48
CA HIS A 99 -12.89 -51.04 -4.65
C HIS A 99 -11.86 -50.51 -3.65
N HIS A 100 -11.22 -49.39 -3.98
CA HIS A 100 -10.48 -48.60 -3.00
C HIS A 100 -11.53 -47.92 -2.13
N GLN A 101 -11.57 -48.27 -0.84
CA GLN A 101 -12.17 -47.40 0.16
C GLN A 101 -11.54 -46.01 0.00
N PRO A 102 -12.34 -44.93 0.04
CA PRO A 102 -11.77 -43.60 0.13
C PRO A 102 -10.85 -43.57 1.35
N PRO A 103 -9.68 -42.92 1.26
CA PRO A 103 -8.82 -42.74 2.43
C PRO A 103 -9.67 -42.08 3.55
N PRO A 104 -9.41 -42.42 4.83
CA PRO A 104 -10.07 -41.73 5.93
C PRO A 104 -9.85 -40.21 5.74
N PRO A 105 -10.85 -39.37 6.06
CA PRO A 105 -10.69 -37.93 5.96
C PRO A 105 -9.42 -37.55 6.72
N GLU A 106 -8.51 -36.83 6.05
CA GLU A 106 -7.36 -36.25 6.72
C GLU A 106 -7.87 -35.49 7.95
N PRO A 107 -7.21 -35.61 9.12
CA PRO A 107 -7.64 -34.87 10.29
C PRO A 107 -7.72 -33.39 9.90
N THR A 108 -8.90 -32.79 10.04
CA THR A 108 -9.10 -31.37 9.77
C THR A 108 -8.13 -30.61 10.66
N VAL A 109 -7.04 -30.11 10.08
CA VAL A 109 -5.99 -29.41 10.82
C VAL A 109 -6.58 -28.08 11.30
N VAL A 110 -6.96 -28.00 12.57
CA VAL A 110 -7.46 -26.76 13.19
C VAL A 110 -6.28 -25.84 13.50
N PHE A 111 -6.43 -24.54 13.25
CA PHE A 111 -5.40 -23.52 13.39
C PHE A 111 -5.57 -22.66 14.66
N ASP A 112 -5.97 -23.30 15.76
CA ASP A 112 -6.17 -22.70 17.09
C ASP A 112 -4.92 -22.80 17.99
N ASP A 113 -3.74 -23.01 17.39
CA ASP A 113 -2.45 -23.19 18.07
C ASP A 113 -1.68 -21.85 18.24
N ASP A 114 -2.36 -20.72 18.17
CA ASP A 114 -1.79 -19.38 18.26
C ASP A 114 -1.31 -19.02 19.68
N GLU A 115 -0.32 -18.12 19.74
CA GLU A 115 0.21 -17.60 21.00
C GLU A 115 -0.74 -16.56 21.63
N GLN A 116 -0.87 -16.61 22.97
CA GLN A 116 -1.71 -15.70 23.74
C GLN A 116 -1.32 -14.24 23.49
N VAL A 117 -2.31 -13.34 23.47
CA VAL A 117 -2.12 -11.88 23.39
C VAL A 117 -2.22 -11.29 24.81
N GLU A 118 -1.42 -10.28 25.13
CA GLU A 118 -1.59 -9.54 26.39
C GLU A 118 -2.99 -8.91 26.41
N PRO A 119 -3.79 -9.05 27.48
CA PRO A 119 -5.12 -8.45 27.51
C PRO A 119 -5.00 -6.93 27.30
N ALA A 120 -5.74 -6.41 26.32
CA ALA A 120 -5.94 -4.97 26.22
C ALA A 120 -6.46 -4.48 27.58
N SER A 121 -5.74 -3.55 28.20
CA SER A 121 -6.17 -2.91 29.45
C SER A 121 -7.56 -2.30 29.22
N ARG A 122 -8.60 -2.99 29.68
CA ARG A 122 -10.00 -2.60 29.53
C ARG A 122 -10.19 -1.27 30.28
N PRO A 123 -10.65 -0.19 29.62
CA PRO A 123 -10.98 1.02 30.36
C PRO A 123 -12.13 0.71 31.35
N PRO A 124 -12.14 1.33 32.54
CA PRO A 124 -13.21 1.12 33.51
C PRO A 124 -14.57 1.48 32.90
N ALA A 125 -15.59 0.69 33.22
CA ALA A 125 -16.92 0.72 32.60
C ALA A 125 -17.75 1.99 32.85
N ASP A 126 -17.18 3.02 33.50
CA ASP A 126 -17.87 4.25 33.92
C ASP A 126 -17.21 5.54 33.39
N SER A 127 -16.36 5.48 32.37
CA SER A 127 -15.85 6.70 31.74
C SER A 127 -16.92 7.33 30.85
N THR A 128 -17.54 8.43 31.33
CA THR A 128 -18.21 9.44 30.50
C THR A 128 -17.36 9.78 29.27
N PRO A 129 -17.97 10.10 28.10
CA PRO A 129 -17.21 10.48 26.90
C PRO A 129 -16.26 11.61 27.27
N ALA A 130 -14.95 11.32 27.27
CA ALA A 130 -13.95 12.30 27.58
C ALA A 130 -14.02 13.39 26.50
N ALA A 131 -14.29 14.62 26.91
CA ALA A 131 -14.12 15.78 26.05
C ALA A 131 -12.67 15.79 25.52
N ALA A 132 -12.54 16.06 24.22
CA ALA A 132 -11.32 15.98 23.42
C ALA A 132 -10.04 16.29 24.21
N SER A 133 -9.28 15.24 24.53
CA SER A 133 -7.88 15.39 24.95
C SER A 133 -7.02 15.56 23.71
N ASN A 134 -6.16 16.58 23.68
CA ASN A 134 -5.13 16.87 22.67
C ASN A 134 -4.51 15.59 22.07
N GLY A 135 -4.95 15.20 20.86
CA GLY A 135 -4.57 13.94 20.19
C GLY A 135 -5.71 13.25 19.42
N ALA A 136 -6.88 13.89 19.28
CA ALA A 136 -8.01 13.38 18.51
C ALA A 136 -7.86 13.66 16.99
N VAL A 137 -8.62 12.92 16.18
CA VAL A 137 -8.77 13.15 14.74
C VAL A 137 -9.25 14.58 14.47
N VAL A 138 -8.67 15.24 13.47
CA VAL A 138 -9.10 16.57 13.02
C VAL A 138 -10.10 16.39 11.86
N VAL A 139 -11.22 17.10 11.94
CA VAL A 139 -12.27 17.08 10.91
C VAL A 139 -12.58 18.52 10.51
N ASN A 140 -12.30 18.85 9.25
CA ASN A 140 -12.54 20.16 8.68
C ASN A 140 -13.56 20.06 7.53
N THR A 141 -14.29 21.14 7.29
CA THR A 141 -15.20 21.25 6.15
C THR A 141 -14.94 22.51 5.36
N HIS A 142 -14.97 22.42 4.03
CA HIS A 142 -14.78 23.57 3.14
C HIS A 142 -15.94 23.68 2.15
N ALA A 143 -16.61 24.82 2.12
CA ALA A 143 -17.62 25.14 1.13
C ALA A 143 -16.97 25.56 -0.20
N GLU A 144 -17.60 25.24 -1.33
CA GLU A 144 -17.15 25.63 -2.67
C GLU A 144 -16.92 27.13 -2.80
N TYR A 145 -17.86 27.90 -2.27
CA TYR A 145 -17.82 29.35 -2.15
C TYR A 145 -18.16 29.76 -0.72
N SER A 146 -17.52 30.81 -0.22
CA SER A 146 -17.82 31.35 1.12
C SER A 146 -19.18 32.08 1.17
N ALA A 147 -19.71 32.50 0.02
CA ALA A 147 -20.96 33.22 -0.11
C ALA A 147 -21.77 32.77 -1.34
N VAL A 148 -23.09 32.72 -1.19
CA VAL A 148 -24.05 32.41 -2.27
C VAL A 148 -25.18 33.43 -2.20
N ALA A 149 -25.53 34.09 -3.31
CA ALA A 149 -26.55 35.13 -3.30
C ALA A 149 -27.90 34.61 -2.77
N ARG A 150 -28.61 35.40 -1.96
CA ARG A 150 -29.84 34.95 -1.27
C ARG A 150 -30.96 34.54 -2.22
N ASP A 151 -31.06 35.21 -3.37
CA ASP A 151 -32.04 34.95 -4.43
C ASP A 151 -31.63 33.81 -5.38
N SER A 152 -30.44 33.25 -5.18
CA SER A 152 -29.91 32.14 -5.95
C SER A 152 -30.07 30.81 -5.21
N SER A 153 -30.32 29.76 -6.00
CA SER A 153 -30.22 28.37 -5.59
C SER A 153 -29.10 27.70 -6.37
N SER A 154 -28.49 26.68 -5.78
CA SER A 154 -27.53 25.80 -6.45
C SER A 154 -27.94 24.36 -6.22
N ASP A 155 -27.98 23.54 -7.26
CA ASP A 155 -28.36 22.13 -7.15
C ASP A 155 -27.14 21.20 -7.07
N ASN A 156 -25.93 21.77 -7.17
CA ASN A 156 -24.68 21.03 -7.22
C ASN A 156 -23.56 21.77 -6.49
N PHE A 157 -23.85 22.28 -5.30
CA PHE A 157 -22.88 23.01 -4.49
C PHE A 157 -21.95 22.03 -3.76
N ALA A 158 -20.64 22.16 -3.96
CA ALA A 158 -19.67 21.26 -3.37
C ALA A 158 -19.33 21.64 -1.91
N VAL A 159 -19.26 20.63 -1.05
CA VAL A 159 -18.69 20.72 0.30
C VAL A 159 -17.65 19.62 0.45
N LEU A 160 -16.42 20.00 0.74
CA LEU A 160 -15.34 19.06 1.05
C LEU A 160 -15.33 18.75 2.55
N VAL A 161 -15.35 17.47 2.89
CA VAL A 161 -15.03 16.96 4.24
C VAL A 161 -13.61 16.44 4.23
N HIS A 162 -12.73 17.03 5.04
CA HIS A 162 -11.34 16.66 5.20
C HIS A 162 -11.09 16.12 6.61
N VAL A 163 -10.66 14.86 6.69
CA VAL A 163 -10.34 14.17 7.93
C VAL A 163 -8.84 13.91 7.96
N LYS A 164 -8.20 14.19 9.11
CA LYS A 164 -6.80 13.89 9.36
C LYS A 164 -6.63 13.10 10.65
N ALA A 165 -6.06 11.90 10.53
CA ALA A 165 -5.73 11.07 11.68
C ALA A 165 -4.59 11.69 12.50
N PRO A 166 -4.58 11.51 13.83
CA PRO A 166 -3.55 12.06 14.69
C PRO A 166 -2.18 11.44 14.39
N ALA A 167 -1.11 12.22 14.59
CA ALA A 167 0.24 11.68 14.53
C ALA A 167 0.47 10.72 15.70
N MET A 168 1.34 9.72 15.52
CA MET A 168 1.71 8.81 16.61
C MET A 168 2.33 9.56 17.79
N ALA A 169 3.02 10.69 17.58
CA ALA A 169 3.62 11.51 18.63
C ALA A 169 2.62 12.34 19.45
N ASP A 170 1.43 12.60 18.93
CA ASP A 170 0.42 13.45 19.59
C ASP A 170 -0.43 12.68 20.61
N THR A 171 -0.29 11.35 20.68
CA THR A 171 -0.98 10.50 21.66
C THR A 171 -0.30 10.48 23.05
N VAL A 172 0.69 11.35 23.27
CA VAL A 172 1.53 11.38 24.47
C VAL A 172 0.89 12.23 25.56
N ALA A 173 0.51 11.60 26.66
CA ALA A 173 0.45 12.29 27.94
C ALA A 173 1.89 12.74 28.29
N ALA A 174 2.12 14.06 28.32
CA ALA A 174 3.43 14.66 28.59
C ALA A 174 4.08 14.04 29.85
N GLY A 175 5.14 13.25 29.67
CA GLY A 175 5.94 12.72 30.78
C GLY A 175 6.41 11.26 30.73
N SER A 176 6.07 10.46 29.70
CA SER A 176 6.60 9.09 29.58
C SER A 176 7.71 8.98 28.53
N ASP A 177 8.91 8.53 28.95
CA ASP A 177 10.07 8.20 28.08
C ASP A 177 9.83 7.00 27.15
N LYS A 178 8.63 6.41 27.15
CA LYS A 178 8.25 5.33 26.22
C LYS A 178 7.47 5.90 25.04
N PRO A 179 7.81 5.54 23.79
CA PRO A 179 6.96 5.84 22.65
C PRO A 179 5.57 5.24 22.91
N PRO A 180 4.49 5.94 22.51
CA PRO A 180 3.14 5.49 22.78
C PRO A 180 2.93 4.09 22.21
N PRO A 181 2.24 3.20 22.94
CA PRO A 181 2.05 1.83 22.49
C PRO A 181 1.15 1.86 21.25
N ARG A 182 1.72 1.58 20.08
CA ARG A 182 0.93 1.30 18.88
C ARG A 182 0.11 0.03 19.06
N ALA A 183 -0.98 -0.07 18.31
CA ALA A 183 -1.80 -1.27 18.27
C ALA A 183 -0.96 -2.49 17.79
N PRO A 184 -1.01 -3.64 18.48
CA PRO A 184 -0.43 -4.88 18.00
C PRO A 184 -1.09 -5.36 16.70
N LEU A 185 -0.32 -6.00 15.81
CA LEU A 185 -0.75 -6.48 14.50
C LEU A 185 -0.78 -8.01 14.44
N ASP A 186 -1.85 -8.58 13.89
CA ASP A 186 -1.88 -9.96 13.35
C ASP A 186 -1.65 -9.91 11.84
N LEU A 187 -0.48 -10.35 11.38
CA LEU A 187 -0.14 -10.38 9.95
C LEU A 187 -0.11 -11.82 9.43
N VAL A 188 -0.79 -12.07 8.31
CA VAL A 188 -0.65 -13.31 7.55
C VAL A 188 -0.04 -13.01 6.19
N THR A 189 1.09 -13.62 5.87
CA THR A 189 1.69 -13.49 4.55
C THR A 189 1.37 -14.71 3.69
N VAL A 190 0.94 -14.47 2.46
CA VAL A 190 0.58 -15.49 1.47
C VAL A 190 1.55 -15.37 0.31
N LEU A 191 2.52 -16.28 0.26
CA LEU A 191 3.71 -16.18 -0.58
C LEU A 191 3.65 -17.19 -1.72
N ASP A 192 3.62 -16.69 -2.95
CA ASP A 192 3.72 -17.53 -4.14
C ASP A 192 5.11 -18.17 -4.24
N VAL A 193 5.14 -19.49 -4.35
CA VAL A 193 6.35 -20.30 -4.60
C VAL A 193 6.15 -21.19 -5.82
N SER A 194 5.36 -20.75 -6.80
CA SER A 194 5.24 -21.40 -8.11
C SER A 194 6.57 -21.39 -8.88
N GLY A 195 6.65 -22.17 -9.97
CA GLY A 195 7.87 -22.26 -10.77
C GLY A 195 8.35 -20.92 -11.36
N SER A 196 7.44 -19.98 -11.64
CA SER A 196 7.75 -18.64 -12.16
C SER A 196 8.54 -17.79 -11.16
N MET A 197 8.34 -18.02 -9.86
CA MET A 197 9.06 -17.36 -8.78
C MET A 197 10.53 -17.80 -8.67
N SER A 198 10.97 -18.80 -9.44
CA SER A 198 12.34 -19.33 -9.33
C SER A 198 13.45 -18.30 -9.59
N GLY A 199 14.64 -18.59 -9.06
CA GLY A 199 15.80 -17.73 -9.19
C GLY A 199 15.67 -16.43 -8.42
N HIS A 200 15.77 -15.30 -9.12
CA HIS A 200 15.93 -13.99 -8.51
C HIS A 200 14.65 -13.46 -7.85
N LYS A 201 13.45 -13.78 -8.39
CA LYS A 201 12.17 -13.33 -7.81
C LYS A 201 11.97 -13.87 -6.39
N LEU A 202 12.22 -15.16 -6.18
CA LEU A 202 12.16 -15.77 -4.84
C LEU A 202 13.23 -15.19 -3.90
N ALA A 203 14.44 -14.88 -4.39
CA ALA A 203 15.47 -14.25 -3.57
C ALA A 203 15.03 -12.86 -3.07
N LEU A 204 14.41 -12.05 -3.94
CA LEU A 204 13.84 -10.75 -3.57
C LEU A 204 12.66 -10.88 -2.60
N LEU A 205 11.77 -11.85 -2.81
CA LEU A 205 10.68 -12.13 -1.89
C LEU A 205 11.21 -12.47 -0.49
N LYS A 206 12.23 -13.33 -0.40
CA LYS A 206 12.89 -13.66 0.87
C LYS A 206 13.49 -12.42 1.52
N GLN A 207 14.17 -11.58 0.75
CA GLN A 207 14.77 -10.34 1.26
C GLN A 207 13.70 -9.35 1.77
N ALA A 208 12.61 -9.17 1.02
CA ALA A 208 11.48 -8.34 1.44
C ALA A 208 10.83 -8.88 2.72
N MET A 209 10.64 -10.20 2.81
CA MET A 209 10.10 -10.85 4.01
C MET A 209 11.00 -10.72 5.23
N ARG A 210 12.34 -10.77 5.08
CA ARG A 210 13.25 -10.46 6.19
C ARG A 210 13.04 -9.03 6.69
N PHE A 211 12.92 -8.06 5.78
CA PHE A 211 12.60 -6.69 6.15
C PHE A 211 11.27 -6.59 6.92
N VAL A 212 10.22 -7.29 6.49
CA VAL A 212 8.96 -7.35 7.24
C VAL A 212 9.20 -7.88 8.66
N ILE A 213 9.81 -9.06 8.80
CA ILE A 213 10.04 -9.72 10.08
C ILE A 213 10.87 -8.83 11.03
N ASP A 214 11.87 -8.13 10.52
CA ASP A 214 12.73 -7.25 11.31
C ASP A 214 11.96 -6.05 11.88
N ASN A 215 10.99 -5.51 11.13
CA ASN A 215 10.18 -4.35 11.55
C ASN A 215 8.99 -4.70 12.46
N LEU A 216 8.57 -5.97 12.52
CA LEU A 216 7.54 -6.40 13.46
C LEU A 216 8.06 -6.34 14.92
N GLY A 217 7.21 -5.88 15.83
CA GLY A 217 7.49 -5.80 17.26
C GLY A 217 7.15 -7.10 18.01
N PRO A 218 7.61 -7.26 19.25
CA PRO A 218 7.38 -8.49 20.04
C PRO A 218 5.91 -8.77 20.38
N ASN A 219 5.02 -7.77 20.23
CA ASN A 219 3.57 -7.92 20.43
C ASN A 219 2.82 -8.22 19.12
N ASP A 220 3.47 -8.06 17.96
CA ASP A 220 2.87 -8.46 16.69
C ASP A 220 2.98 -9.97 16.53
N ARG A 221 2.06 -10.54 15.76
CA ARG A 221 2.10 -11.94 15.38
C ARG A 221 2.16 -12.09 13.86
N LEU A 222 2.96 -13.06 13.41
CA LEU A 222 3.11 -13.39 11.98
C LEU A 222 2.83 -14.87 11.75
N SER A 223 2.05 -15.16 10.71
CA SER A 223 1.91 -16.49 10.12
C SER A 223 2.37 -16.44 8.66
N VAL A 224 3.25 -17.35 8.27
CA VAL A 224 3.73 -17.48 6.89
C VAL A 224 2.99 -18.62 6.21
N VAL A 225 2.25 -18.30 5.16
CA VAL A 225 1.59 -19.25 4.25
C VAL A 225 2.35 -19.21 2.93
N SER A 226 2.74 -20.38 2.43
CA SER A 226 3.27 -20.53 1.07
C SER A 226 2.24 -21.22 0.19
N PHE A 227 2.17 -20.88 -1.08
CA PHE A 227 1.29 -21.56 -2.02
C PHE A 227 1.93 -21.77 -3.39
N SER A 228 1.52 -22.85 -4.04
CA SER A 228 1.81 -23.16 -5.43
C SER A 228 0.58 -23.87 -6.02
N SER A 229 0.68 -25.17 -6.35
CA SER A 229 -0.49 -26.00 -6.63
C SER A 229 -1.35 -26.23 -5.38
N GLU A 230 -0.70 -26.31 -4.22
CA GLU A 230 -1.30 -26.45 -2.88
C GLU A 230 -0.85 -25.27 -2.02
N ALA A 231 -1.61 -24.95 -0.97
CA ALA A 231 -1.18 -24.00 0.06
C ALA A 231 -0.79 -24.71 1.36
N ARG A 232 0.20 -24.15 2.05
CA ARG A 232 0.74 -24.69 3.31
C ARG A 232 1.04 -23.57 4.28
N ARG A 233 0.55 -23.71 5.51
CA ARG A 233 0.95 -22.88 6.65
C ARG A 233 2.31 -23.35 7.15
N LEU A 234 3.34 -22.52 6.96
CA LEU A 234 4.72 -22.83 7.36
C LEU A 234 5.01 -22.49 8.81
N THR A 235 4.36 -21.44 9.33
CA THR A 235 4.41 -21.07 10.74
C THR A 235 3.01 -20.87 11.26
N ARG A 236 2.75 -21.26 12.51
CA ARG A 236 1.57 -20.82 13.25
C ARG A 236 1.63 -19.30 13.47
N LEU A 237 0.50 -18.68 13.84
CA LEU A 237 0.45 -17.27 14.20
C LEU A 237 1.25 -17.03 15.51
N THR A 238 2.50 -16.58 15.35
CA THR A 238 3.54 -16.58 16.40
C THR A 238 3.94 -15.14 16.74
N ARG A 239 4.18 -14.80 18.01
CA ARG A 239 4.68 -13.47 18.38
C ARG A 239 6.08 -13.25 17.82
N MET A 240 6.34 -12.05 17.29
CA MET A 240 7.64 -11.66 16.73
C MET A 240 8.64 -11.24 17.81
N SER A 241 8.75 -12.07 18.85
CA SER A 241 9.89 -12.11 19.77
C SER A 241 11.16 -12.52 19.00
N ASP A 242 12.35 -12.39 19.59
CA ASP A 242 13.60 -12.80 18.93
C ASP A 242 13.56 -14.26 18.45
N ALA A 243 12.97 -15.15 19.25
CA ALA A 243 12.76 -16.55 18.87
C ALA A 243 11.73 -16.70 17.73
N GLY A 244 10.61 -15.98 17.81
CA GLY A 244 9.59 -15.99 16.76
C GLY A 244 10.09 -15.43 15.42
N LYS A 245 10.90 -14.38 15.46
CA LYS A 245 11.59 -13.83 14.29
C LYS A 245 12.55 -14.84 13.69
N ALA A 246 13.38 -15.51 14.51
CA ALA A 246 14.29 -16.54 14.03
C ALA A 246 13.54 -17.71 13.35
N LEU A 247 12.41 -18.14 13.92
CA LEU A 247 11.55 -19.16 13.31
C LEU A 247 10.96 -18.70 11.98
N ALA A 248 10.43 -17.47 11.91
CA ALA A 248 9.87 -16.90 10.69
C ALA A 248 10.93 -16.75 9.58
N VAL A 249 12.14 -16.27 9.91
CA VAL A 249 13.26 -16.19 8.97
C VAL A 249 13.61 -17.58 8.46
N SER A 250 13.74 -18.58 9.35
CA SER A 250 14.05 -19.96 8.94
C SER A 250 12.98 -20.53 7.97
N ALA A 251 11.70 -20.29 8.25
CA ALA A 251 10.60 -20.71 7.38
C ALA A 251 10.70 -20.05 5.99
N VAL A 252 10.93 -18.74 5.93
CA VAL A 252 11.10 -17.99 4.67
C VAL A 252 12.34 -18.47 3.89
N GLU A 253 13.45 -18.75 4.58
CA GLU A 253 14.65 -19.26 3.92
C GLU A 253 14.46 -20.65 3.32
N SER A 254 13.58 -21.47 3.92
CA SER A 254 13.25 -22.81 3.44
C SER A 254 12.38 -22.84 2.18
N LEU A 255 11.84 -21.70 1.74
CA LEU A 255 10.99 -21.62 0.55
C LEU A 255 11.74 -22.07 -0.71
N VAL A 256 11.06 -22.86 -1.54
CA VAL A 256 11.56 -23.37 -2.82
C VAL A 256 10.47 -23.23 -3.87
N ALA A 257 10.81 -22.61 -5.00
CA ALA A 257 9.92 -22.41 -6.14
C ALA A 257 9.66 -23.72 -6.90
N ARG A 258 8.40 -24.15 -6.97
CA ARG A 258 7.92 -25.32 -7.72
C ARG A 258 6.39 -25.32 -7.86
N GLY A 259 5.88 -26.02 -8.87
CA GLY A 259 4.44 -26.21 -9.07
C GLY A 259 3.74 -25.05 -9.78
N GLY A 260 2.41 -25.09 -9.82
CA GLY A 260 1.57 -24.05 -10.44
C GLY A 260 1.20 -22.94 -9.45
N THR A 261 0.17 -22.16 -9.77
CA THR A 261 -0.28 -21.00 -8.98
C THR A 261 -1.77 -21.15 -8.64
N ASN A 262 -2.10 -21.36 -7.37
CA ASN A 262 -3.47 -21.53 -6.85
C ASN A 262 -3.73 -20.48 -5.75
N ILE A 263 -4.02 -19.25 -6.18
CA ILE A 263 -4.22 -18.09 -5.29
C ILE A 263 -5.38 -18.35 -4.32
N ALA A 264 -6.48 -18.93 -4.82
CA ALA A 264 -7.66 -19.20 -4.02
C ALA A 264 -7.35 -20.06 -2.78
N GLU A 265 -6.50 -21.09 -2.93
CA GLU A 265 -6.15 -21.96 -1.80
C GLU A 265 -5.18 -21.30 -0.81
N GLY A 266 -4.29 -20.43 -1.31
CA GLY A 266 -3.48 -19.57 -0.46
C GLY A 266 -4.34 -18.67 0.43
N LEU A 267 -5.35 -18.02 -0.17
CA LEU A 267 -6.28 -17.16 0.56
C LEU A 267 -7.19 -17.92 1.51
N ARG A 268 -7.71 -19.11 1.15
CA ARG A 268 -8.47 -19.97 2.08
C ARG A 268 -7.65 -20.38 3.29
N THR A 269 -6.37 -20.71 3.09
CA THR A 269 -5.47 -21.04 4.20
C THR A 269 -5.25 -19.83 5.11
N ALA A 270 -5.09 -18.63 4.54
CA ALA A 270 -4.96 -17.40 5.31
C ALA A 270 -6.24 -17.05 6.09
N ALA A 271 -7.41 -17.21 5.47
CA ALA A 271 -8.71 -17.07 6.13
C ALA A 271 -8.79 -18.01 7.33
N LYS A 272 -8.46 -19.29 7.14
CA LYS A 272 -8.45 -20.28 8.21
C LYS A 272 -7.54 -19.89 9.38
N VAL A 273 -6.35 -19.34 9.11
CA VAL A 273 -5.43 -18.85 10.15
C VAL A 273 -6.05 -17.74 10.98
N LEU A 274 -6.78 -16.82 10.35
CA LEU A 274 -7.43 -15.72 11.06
C LEU A 274 -8.75 -16.17 11.71
N ASP A 275 -9.57 -16.99 11.06
CA ASP A 275 -10.89 -17.36 11.55
C ASP A 275 -10.81 -18.30 12.75
N GLU A 276 -9.85 -19.24 12.76
CA GLU A 276 -9.69 -20.25 13.81
C GLU A 276 -8.77 -19.82 14.96
N ARG A 277 -8.21 -18.59 14.93
CA ARG A 277 -7.32 -18.09 16.01
C ARG A 277 -8.09 -17.87 17.31
N ARG A 278 -7.48 -18.24 18.44
CA ARG A 278 -8.08 -18.08 19.78
C ARG A 278 -7.98 -16.65 20.29
N HIS A 279 -6.88 -15.98 19.99
CA HIS A 279 -6.63 -14.61 20.43
C HIS A 279 -6.58 -13.68 19.24
N ARG A 280 -7.01 -12.43 19.40
CA ARG A 280 -7.04 -11.43 18.33
C ARG A 280 -6.29 -10.18 18.77
N ASN A 281 -5.32 -9.75 17.96
CA ASN A 281 -4.77 -8.41 18.08
C ASN A 281 -5.79 -7.38 17.56
N ALA A 282 -5.61 -6.11 17.94
CA ALA A 282 -6.49 -5.03 17.54
C ALA A 282 -6.50 -4.85 16.02
N VAL A 283 -5.35 -4.96 15.36
CA VAL A 283 -5.20 -4.84 13.91
C VAL A 283 -4.95 -6.23 13.31
N SER A 284 -5.55 -6.53 12.16
CA SER A 284 -5.31 -7.76 11.41
C SER A 284 -5.22 -7.47 9.92
N SER A 285 -4.27 -8.09 9.22
CA SER A 285 -4.07 -7.85 7.78
C SER A 285 -3.48 -9.08 7.08
N VAL A 286 -3.78 -9.21 5.79
CA VAL A 286 -3.19 -10.24 4.91
C VAL A 286 -2.36 -9.56 3.83
N VAL A 287 -1.17 -10.08 3.56
CA VAL A 287 -0.29 -9.62 2.48
C VAL A 287 -0.08 -10.77 1.50
N LEU A 288 -0.58 -10.62 0.27
CA LEU A 288 -0.47 -11.59 -0.82
C LEU A 288 0.59 -11.15 -1.82
N LEU A 289 1.55 -12.03 -2.11
CA LEU A 289 2.58 -11.83 -3.13
C LEU A 289 2.44 -12.88 -4.21
N SER A 290 2.35 -12.47 -5.47
CA SER A 290 2.35 -13.39 -6.61
C SER A 290 2.94 -12.75 -7.87
N ASP A 291 3.62 -13.56 -8.69
CA ASP A 291 4.12 -13.17 -10.01
C ASP A 291 3.38 -13.84 -11.17
N GLY A 292 2.34 -14.64 -10.86
CA GLY A 292 1.72 -15.57 -11.80
C GLY A 292 0.22 -15.33 -12.03
N GLN A 293 -0.30 -16.03 -13.03
CA GLN A 293 -1.74 -16.14 -13.30
C GLN A 293 -2.31 -17.32 -12.51
N ASP A 294 -3.50 -17.18 -11.92
CA ASP A 294 -4.18 -18.32 -11.30
C ASP A 294 -4.46 -19.39 -12.35
N THR A 295 -3.70 -20.48 -12.29
CA THR A 295 -3.76 -21.53 -13.32
C THR A 295 -4.94 -22.48 -13.07
N TYR A 296 -5.47 -22.51 -11.85
CA TYR A 296 -6.47 -23.51 -11.44
C TYR A 296 -7.91 -23.02 -11.61
N THR A 297 -8.20 -21.73 -11.40
CA THR A 297 -9.53 -21.18 -11.68
C THR A 297 -9.81 -21.06 -13.19
N MET A 298 -8.78 -20.81 -14.01
CA MET A 298 -8.92 -20.80 -15.48
C MET A 298 -9.28 -22.17 -16.07
N MET A 299 -8.79 -23.28 -15.49
CA MET A 299 -9.06 -24.64 -16.01
C MET A 299 -10.46 -25.16 -15.69
N ARG A 300 -11.11 -24.69 -14.61
CA ARG A 300 -12.45 -25.18 -14.22
C ARG A 300 -13.61 -24.62 -15.07
N ARG A 301 -13.36 -23.65 -15.98
CA ARG A 301 -14.41 -22.97 -16.76
C ARG A 301 -14.17 -22.94 -18.27
N ARG A 302 -13.63 -24.01 -18.86
CA ARG A 302 -13.68 -24.19 -20.33
C ARG A 302 -15.04 -24.76 -20.75
N GLY A 303 -16.08 -23.91 -20.73
CA GLY A 303 -17.39 -24.21 -21.34
C GLY A 303 -17.38 -23.98 -22.86
N PRO A 304 -18.39 -24.47 -23.61
CA PRO A 304 -18.39 -24.44 -25.08
C PRO A 304 -18.57 -23.05 -25.73
N SER A 305 -18.92 -22.03 -24.94
CA SER A 305 -19.28 -20.70 -25.43
C SER A 305 -18.16 -19.71 -25.09
N GLY A 306 -17.33 -19.37 -26.08
CA GLY A 306 -16.06 -18.67 -25.95
C GLY A 306 -16.08 -17.18 -25.59
N VAL A 307 -16.64 -16.80 -24.44
CA VAL A 307 -16.33 -15.51 -23.78
C VAL A 307 -16.15 -15.77 -22.28
N GLN A 308 -14.91 -15.84 -21.82
CA GLN A 308 -14.55 -16.09 -20.41
C GLN A 308 -14.45 -14.76 -19.67
N ALA A 309 -15.46 -14.41 -18.87
CA ALA A 309 -15.27 -13.49 -17.77
C ALA A 309 -14.75 -14.32 -16.58
N ASN A 310 -13.49 -14.11 -16.21
CA ASN A 310 -12.94 -14.68 -14.98
C ASN A 310 -13.65 -14.01 -13.80
N ASN A 311 -14.42 -14.77 -13.01
CA ASN A 311 -15.07 -14.24 -11.82
C ASN A 311 -14.06 -14.24 -10.65
N TYR A 312 -13.20 -13.22 -10.61
CA TYR A 312 -12.14 -13.12 -9.60
C TYR A 312 -12.67 -12.91 -8.17
N GLU A 313 -13.95 -12.54 -8.00
CA GLU A 313 -14.58 -12.45 -6.68
C GLU A 313 -14.64 -13.82 -5.98
N GLU A 314 -14.70 -14.93 -6.73
CA GLU A 314 -14.66 -16.29 -6.19
C GLU A 314 -13.32 -16.66 -5.56
N LEU A 315 -12.26 -15.89 -5.83
CA LEU A 315 -10.95 -16.07 -5.19
C LEU A 315 -10.96 -15.59 -3.74
N VAL A 316 -11.87 -14.67 -3.38
CA VAL A 316 -11.95 -14.05 -2.07
C VAL A 316 -12.75 -14.96 -1.13
N PRO A 317 -12.15 -15.49 -0.05
CA PRO A 317 -12.89 -16.21 0.97
C PRO A 317 -14.04 -15.36 1.55
N PRO A 318 -15.22 -15.94 1.84
CA PRO A 318 -16.36 -15.20 2.37
C PRO A 318 -16.07 -14.41 3.65
N SER A 319 -15.18 -14.91 4.51
CA SER A 319 -14.78 -14.19 5.72
C SER A 319 -14.01 -12.90 5.45
N PHE A 320 -13.39 -12.76 4.27
CA PHE A 320 -12.75 -11.52 3.80
C PHE A 320 -13.66 -10.64 2.95
N ALA A 321 -14.79 -11.17 2.46
CA ALA A 321 -15.71 -10.41 1.63
C ALA A 321 -16.44 -9.36 2.49
N ARG A 322 -16.53 -8.12 2.00
CA ARG A 322 -17.26 -7.02 2.66
C ARG A 322 -18.79 -7.12 2.56
N THR A 323 -19.33 -8.33 2.44
CA THR A 323 -20.77 -8.58 2.24
C THR A 323 -21.51 -8.59 3.57
N GLY A 324 -22.03 -7.44 4.00
CA GLY A 324 -22.96 -7.38 5.13
C GLY A 324 -23.39 -5.99 5.57
N ALA A 325 -24.69 -5.83 5.85
CA ALA A 325 -25.24 -4.72 6.63
C ALA A 325 -24.76 -4.77 8.11
N ASP A 326 -24.37 -5.96 8.58
CA ASP A 326 -24.00 -6.23 9.98
C ASP A 326 -22.48 -6.21 10.27
N GLY A 327 -21.67 -5.76 9.31
CA GLY A 327 -20.40 -5.08 9.59
C GLY A 327 -19.35 -5.82 10.44
N GLU A 328 -19.18 -7.13 10.30
CA GLU A 328 -18.01 -7.78 10.89
C GLU A 328 -16.75 -7.33 10.13
N TRP A 329 -15.87 -6.59 10.81
CA TRP A 329 -14.64 -6.06 10.23
C TRP A 329 -13.72 -7.22 9.85
N SER A 330 -13.41 -7.32 8.56
CA SER A 330 -12.49 -8.34 8.06
C SER A 330 -11.13 -7.77 7.70
N ALA A 331 -10.10 -8.60 7.82
CA ALA A 331 -8.73 -8.20 7.58
C ALA A 331 -8.52 -7.87 6.09
N PRO A 332 -8.05 -6.66 5.74
CA PRO A 332 -7.78 -6.29 4.35
C PRO A 332 -6.68 -7.16 3.74
N ILE A 333 -6.83 -7.50 2.45
CA ILE A 333 -5.82 -8.24 1.68
C ILE A 333 -5.06 -7.26 0.78
N HIS A 334 -3.82 -6.96 1.13
CA HIS A 334 -2.92 -6.16 0.30
C HIS A 334 -2.21 -7.07 -0.69
N THR A 335 -2.33 -6.78 -1.98
CA THR A 335 -1.80 -7.61 -3.07
C THR A 335 -0.60 -6.96 -3.75
N PHE A 336 0.44 -7.75 -3.97
CA PHE A 336 1.69 -7.34 -4.61
C PHE A 336 1.92 -8.19 -5.86
N GLY A 337 1.71 -7.58 -7.02
CA GLY A 337 1.96 -8.20 -8.32
C GLY A 337 3.41 -8.01 -8.75
N PHE A 338 4.16 -9.10 -8.93
CA PHE A 338 5.57 -9.04 -9.30
C PHE A 338 5.78 -9.20 -10.81
N GLY A 339 6.47 -8.25 -11.43
CA GLY A 339 6.83 -8.29 -12.84
C GLY A 339 5.62 -8.27 -13.78
N ASN A 340 5.83 -8.49 -15.07
CA ASN A 340 4.79 -8.28 -16.09
C ASN A 340 3.86 -9.49 -16.32
N ASP A 341 4.09 -10.61 -15.63
CA ASP A 341 3.43 -11.89 -15.91
C ASP A 341 2.26 -12.21 -14.94
N HIS A 342 2.08 -11.39 -13.89
CA HIS A 342 1.05 -11.59 -12.87
C HIS A 342 -0.36 -11.24 -13.37
N ASP A 343 -1.39 -11.85 -12.79
CA ASP A 343 -2.79 -11.46 -13.07
C ASP A 343 -3.16 -10.19 -12.31
N ALA A 344 -2.83 -9.04 -12.90
CA ALA A 344 -3.12 -7.73 -12.32
C ALA A 344 -4.62 -7.52 -12.02
N ALA A 345 -5.52 -8.10 -12.84
CA ALA A 345 -6.96 -7.97 -12.61
C ALA A 345 -7.40 -8.80 -11.40
N ALA A 346 -6.94 -10.05 -11.28
CA ALA A 346 -7.24 -10.88 -10.11
C ALA A 346 -6.74 -10.19 -8.82
N MET A 347 -5.50 -9.71 -8.82
CA MET A 347 -4.88 -9.06 -7.66
C MET A 347 -5.58 -7.77 -7.28
N HIS A 348 -6.00 -6.98 -8.26
CA HIS A 348 -6.79 -5.77 -8.01
C HIS A 348 -8.16 -6.10 -7.42
N VAL A 349 -8.90 -7.04 -8.00
CA VAL A 349 -10.24 -7.44 -7.51
C VAL A 349 -10.16 -7.96 -6.07
N ILE A 350 -9.17 -8.80 -5.74
CA ILE A 350 -8.96 -9.30 -4.38
C ILE A 350 -8.72 -8.14 -3.39
N ALA A 351 -7.84 -7.20 -3.73
CA ALA A 351 -7.57 -6.05 -2.87
C ALA A 351 -8.80 -5.14 -2.72
N GLU A 352 -9.49 -4.87 -3.82
CA GLU A 352 -10.68 -4.02 -3.86
C GLU A 352 -11.81 -4.58 -2.99
N ALA A 353 -12.15 -5.86 -3.20
CA ALA A 353 -13.23 -6.57 -2.52
C ALA A 353 -13.04 -6.70 -1.00
N THR A 354 -11.79 -6.68 -0.53
CA THR A 354 -11.44 -6.94 0.88
C THR A 354 -11.07 -5.70 1.68
N GLY A 355 -10.97 -4.52 1.06
CA GLY A 355 -10.47 -3.33 1.79
C GLY A 355 -8.97 -3.07 1.65
N GLY A 356 -8.20 -3.95 1.00
CA GLY A 356 -6.75 -3.80 0.84
C GLY A 356 -6.30 -2.94 -0.35
N THR A 357 -4.98 -2.87 -0.55
CA THR A 357 -4.32 -2.11 -1.64
C THR A 357 -3.71 -3.04 -2.67
N PHE A 358 -3.78 -2.69 -3.95
CA PHE A 358 -3.00 -3.34 -5.00
C PHE A 358 -1.75 -2.53 -5.35
N SER A 359 -0.59 -3.17 -5.26
CA SER A 359 0.71 -2.61 -5.61
C SER A 359 1.35 -3.40 -6.75
N PHE A 360 1.77 -2.69 -7.79
CA PHE A 360 2.49 -3.27 -8.93
C PHE A 360 4.00 -3.07 -8.77
N ILE A 361 4.76 -4.16 -8.72
CA ILE A 361 6.21 -4.14 -8.61
C ILE A 361 6.79 -4.42 -10.00
N GLU A 362 7.08 -3.34 -10.74
CA GLU A 362 7.65 -3.43 -12.10
C GLU A 362 9.11 -3.92 -12.10
N ASN A 363 9.88 -3.49 -11.10
CA ASN A 363 11.29 -3.82 -10.98
C ASN A 363 11.73 -4.02 -9.52
N GLU A 364 12.90 -4.61 -9.39
CA GLU A 364 13.48 -5.10 -8.14
C GLU A 364 13.81 -4.00 -7.13
N ALA A 365 14.07 -2.78 -7.60
CA ALA A 365 14.39 -1.66 -6.72
C ALA A 365 13.18 -1.22 -5.90
N VAL A 366 11.96 -1.39 -6.44
CA VAL A 366 10.73 -0.87 -5.85
C VAL A 366 10.10 -1.85 -4.83
N ILE A 367 10.52 -3.13 -4.79
CA ILE A 367 9.91 -4.10 -3.87
C ILE A 367 10.10 -3.70 -2.41
N GLN A 368 11.29 -3.26 -2.01
CA GLN A 368 11.53 -2.91 -0.61
C GLN A 368 10.73 -1.68 -0.20
N ASP A 369 10.66 -0.68 -1.07
CA ASP A 369 9.86 0.53 -0.83
C ASP A 369 8.37 0.21 -0.74
N ALA A 370 7.88 -0.66 -1.62
CA ALA A 370 6.50 -1.15 -1.62
C ALA A 370 6.13 -1.84 -0.30
N PHE A 371 7.01 -2.72 0.18
CA PHE A 371 6.83 -3.43 1.44
C PHE A 371 6.96 -2.50 2.64
N ALA A 372 7.95 -1.61 2.63
CA ALA A 372 8.15 -0.62 3.68
C ALA A 372 6.95 0.30 3.84
N GLN A 373 6.36 0.75 2.72
CA GLN A 373 5.16 1.57 2.72
C GLN A 373 3.96 0.82 3.30
N CYS A 374 3.72 -0.41 2.86
CA CYS A 374 2.61 -1.22 3.36
C CYS A 374 2.76 -1.56 4.84
N ILE A 375 3.92 -2.07 5.26
CA ILE A 375 4.17 -2.44 6.66
C ILE A 375 4.21 -1.20 7.54
N GLY A 376 4.80 -0.09 7.10
CA GLY A 376 4.78 1.17 7.82
C GLY A 376 3.36 1.65 8.09
N GLY A 377 2.46 1.54 7.10
CA GLY A 377 1.04 1.80 7.27
C GLY A 377 0.37 0.88 8.29
N LEU A 378 0.53 -0.44 8.14
CA LEU A 378 -0.07 -1.43 9.05
C LEU A 378 0.42 -1.30 10.51
N LEU A 379 1.67 -0.85 10.71
CA LEU A 379 2.23 -0.59 12.03
C LEU A 379 1.89 0.80 12.59
N SER A 380 1.18 1.64 11.83
CA SER A 380 0.78 2.99 12.24
C SER A 380 -0.73 3.19 12.26
N VAL A 381 -1.53 2.11 12.26
CA VAL A 381 -2.99 2.19 12.44
C VAL A 381 -3.31 2.81 13.80
N VAL A 382 -4.02 3.94 13.79
CA VAL A 382 -4.44 4.67 15.00
C VAL A 382 -5.96 4.76 15.12
N VAL A 383 -6.68 4.59 14.01
CA VAL A 383 -8.13 4.72 13.89
C VAL A 383 -8.66 3.44 13.26
N GLN A 384 -9.72 2.87 13.85
CA GLN A 384 -10.46 1.71 13.33
C GLN A 384 -11.95 2.03 13.27
N GLU A 385 -12.68 1.29 12.42
CA GLU A 385 -14.15 1.39 12.30
C GLU A 385 -14.68 2.81 12.06
N ALA A 386 -13.88 3.67 11.41
CA ALA A 386 -14.24 5.06 11.19
C ALA A 386 -15.48 5.22 10.32
N ARG A 387 -16.39 6.09 10.76
CA ARG A 387 -17.61 6.47 10.07
C ARG A 387 -17.77 7.99 10.09
N ILE A 388 -18.13 8.55 8.93
CA ILE A 388 -18.60 9.93 8.81
C ILE A 388 -20.12 9.89 8.73
N ALA A 389 -20.78 10.71 9.54
CA ALA A 389 -22.19 11.02 9.43
C ALA A 389 -22.35 12.52 9.10
N VAL A 390 -23.19 12.81 8.13
CA VAL A 390 -23.51 14.16 7.69
C VAL A 390 -25.01 14.39 7.85
N ALA A 391 -25.40 15.52 8.43
CA ALA A 391 -26.80 15.92 8.53
C ALA A 391 -26.97 17.34 7.97
N CYS A 392 -27.96 17.54 7.11
CA CYS A 392 -28.35 18.86 6.64
C CYS A 392 -28.91 19.68 7.81
N VAL A 393 -28.38 20.87 8.02
CA VAL A 393 -28.80 21.74 9.14
C VAL A 393 -30.01 22.59 8.73
N HIS A 394 -29.97 23.16 7.52
CA HIS A 394 -31.08 23.93 6.99
C HIS A 394 -32.13 23.03 6.32
N PRO A 395 -33.44 23.22 6.58
CA PRO A 395 -34.51 22.34 6.12
C PRO A 395 -34.73 22.31 4.61
N GLY A 396 -34.15 23.25 3.85
CA GLY A 396 -34.14 23.26 2.39
C GLY A 396 -32.84 22.77 1.75
N VAL A 397 -31.83 22.41 2.54
CA VAL A 397 -30.58 21.82 2.01
C VAL A 397 -30.74 20.32 1.90
N ARG A 398 -30.24 19.72 0.83
CA ARG A 398 -30.23 18.26 0.63
C ARG A 398 -28.88 17.80 0.12
N VAL A 399 -28.44 16.63 0.55
CA VAL A 399 -27.33 15.90 -0.06
C VAL A 399 -27.83 15.23 -1.33
N VAL A 400 -27.21 15.55 -2.46
CA VAL A 400 -27.50 14.96 -3.78
C VAL A 400 -26.64 13.73 -4.01
N SER A 401 -25.34 13.84 -3.72
CA SER A 401 -24.40 12.74 -3.89
C SER A 401 -23.15 12.93 -3.04
N VAL A 402 -22.43 11.83 -2.83
CA VAL A 402 -21.13 11.81 -2.14
C VAL A 402 -20.11 11.12 -3.04
N LYS A 403 -19.06 11.84 -3.44
CA LYS A 403 -17.90 11.25 -4.13
C LYS A 403 -16.95 10.70 -3.08
N SER A 404 -17.19 9.44 -2.71
CA SER A 404 -16.45 8.72 -1.68
C SER A 404 -15.37 7.77 -2.21
N GLY A 405 -15.05 7.81 -3.50
CA GLY A 405 -14.09 6.86 -4.10
C GLY A 405 -14.57 5.42 -3.92
N ARG A 406 -13.74 4.55 -3.31
CA ARG A 406 -14.16 3.17 -2.98
C ARG A 406 -15.03 3.06 -1.73
N TYR A 407 -15.06 4.10 -0.89
CA TYR A 407 -15.64 4.00 0.44
C TYR A 407 -17.15 3.97 0.27
N GLU A 408 -17.79 2.95 0.83
CA GLU A 408 -19.24 2.83 0.70
C GLU A 408 -19.89 4.01 1.41
N SER A 409 -20.71 4.72 0.66
CA SER A 409 -21.47 5.87 1.11
C SER A 409 -22.95 5.63 0.90
N ARG A 410 -23.76 6.29 1.72
CA ARG A 410 -25.23 6.24 1.64
C ARG A 410 -25.76 7.65 1.83
N VAL A 411 -26.70 8.03 0.97
CA VAL A 411 -27.54 9.22 1.14
C VAL A 411 -28.93 8.70 1.47
N ASP A 412 -29.61 9.32 2.42
CA ASP A 412 -30.98 8.95 2.76
C ASP A 412 -31.98 9.31 1.64
N GLU A 413 -33.16 8.72 1.69
CA GLU A 413 -34.17 8.89 0.63
C GLU A 413 -34.65 10.33 0.48
N ASP A 414 -34.69 11.08 1.58
CA ASP A 414 -35.11 12.47 1.60
C ASP A 414 -33.95 13.45 1.38
N GLY A 415 -32.70 12.98 1.34
CA GLY A 415 -31.48 13.77 1.15
C GLY A 415 -31.08 14.59 2.38
N CYS A 416 -31.69 14.39 3.55
CA CYS A 416 -31.40 15.16 4.75
C CYS A 416 -30.11 14.72 5.47
N ALA A 417 -29.57 13.56 5.14
CA ALA A 417 -28.39 12.98 5.77
C ALA A 417 -27.60 12.08 4.82
N ALA A 418 -26.31 11.93 5.11
CA ALA A 418 -25.44 11.00 4.41
C ALA A 418 -24.45 10.34 5.37
N SER A 419 -23.88 9.22 4.97
CA SER A 419 -22.83 8.55 5.72
C SER A 419 -21.75 7.97 4.81
N VAL A 420 -20.53 7.86 5.33
CA VAL A 420 -19.39 7.21 4.64
C VAL A 420 -18.71 6.25 5.62
N ARG A 421 -18.54 4.98 5.23
CA ARG A 421 -17.76 3.99 5.99
C ARG A 421 -16.29 4.06 5.57
N VAL A 422 -15.47 4.76 6.37
CA VAL A 422 -14.05 5.03 6.11
C VAL A 422 -13.16 3.86 6.53
N GLY A 423 -13.43 3.24 7.68
CA GLY A 423 -12.69 2.08 8.16
C GLY A 423 -11.41 2.44 8.94
N GLU A 424 -10.24 2.01 8.47
CA GLU A 424 -8.96 2.24 9.17
C GLU A 424 -8.18 3.42 8.59
N LEU A 425 -7.57 4.22 9.48
CA LEU A 425 -6.61 5.27 9.12
C LEU A 425 -5.28 5.06 9.84
N TYR A 426 -4.21 5.27 9.08
CA TYR A 426 -2.85 5.31 9.57
C TYR A 426 -2.54 6.67 10.20
N ALA A 427 -1.50 6.75 11.02
CA ALA A 427 -1.06 8.00 11.62
C ALA A 427 -0.70 9.01 10.52
N ASP A 428 -1.05 10.28 10.72
CA ASP A 428 -0.93 11.35 9.72
C ASP A 428 -1.72 11.13 8.41
N GLU A 429 -2.51 10.05 8.28
CA GLU A 429 -3.27 9.79 7.07
C GLU A 429 -4.46 10.73 6.93
N GLU A 430 -4.70 11.20 5.71
CA GLU A 430 -5.79 12.10 5.38
C GLU A 430 -6.83 11.44 4.47
N ARG A 431 -8.08 11.87 4.62
CA ARG A 431 -9.21 11.51 3.75
C ARG A 431 -10.04 12.73 3.40
N ARG A 432 -10.43 12.81 2.14
CA ARG A 432 -11.15 13.91 1.53
C ARG A 432 -12.38 13.37 0.81
N PHE A 433 -13.55 13.91 1.11
CA PHE A 433 -14.81 13.47 0.52
C PHE A 433 -15.58 14.68 0.03
N LEU A 434 -15.98 14.68 -1.24
CA LEU A 434 -16.82 15.74 -1.79
C LEU A 434 -18.30 15.35 -1.66
N LEU A 435 -19.05 16.20 -1.00
CA LEU A 435 -20.51 16.17 -0.97
C LEU A 435 -21.04 17.21 -1.94
N PHE A 436 -22.05 16.83 -2.73
CA PHE A 436 -22.79 17.77 -3.57
C PHE A 436 -24.15 17.99 -2.94
N LEU A 437 -24.46 19.25 -2.65
CA LEU A 437 -25.67 19.66 -1.95
C LEU A 437 -26.56 20.52 -2.84
N THR A 438 -27.88 20.45 -2.64
CA THR A 438 -28.79 21.52 -3.04
C THR A 438 -28.76 22.62 -1.97
N VAL A 439 -28.50 23.85 -2.37
CA VAL A 439 -28.58 25.05 -1.54
C VAL A 439 -29.80 25.85 -2.00
N PRO A 440 -30.83 26.00 -1.15
CA PRO A 440 -32.08 26.66 -1.54
C PRO A 440 -31.91 28.18 -1.64
N ARG A 441 -32.88 28.84 -2.27
CA ARG A 441 -33.08 30.29 -2.09
C ARG A 441 -33.55 30.58 -0.67
N VAL A 442 -33.19 31.73 -0.13
CA VAL A 442 -33.61 32.15 1.22
C VAL A 442 -34.23 33.53 1.15
N GLU A 443 -35.25 33.76 1.98
CA GLU A 443 -35.90 35.06 2.05
C GLU A 443 -35.02 36.04 2.85
N ALA A 444 -35.22 37.35 2.66
CA ALA A 444 -34.42 38.37 3.35
C ALA A 444 -34.56 38.32 4.89
N THR A 445 -35.57 37.62 5.41
CA THR A 445 -35.82 37.42 6.84
C THR A 445 -35.03 36.27 7.46
N ASP A 446 -34.42 35.40 6.65
CA ASP A 446 -33.79 34.15 7.11
C ASP A 446 -32.34 34.34 7.60
N GLY A 447 -31.91 35.59 7.75
CA GLY A 447 -30.58 35.96 8.22
C GLY A 447 -29.51 36.00 7.11
N ASP A 448 -28.30 36.39 7.48
CA ASP A 448 -27.20 36.63 6.54
C ASP A 448 -26.35 35.37 6.25
N THR A 449 -26.71 34.21 6.82
CA THR A 449 -25.96 32.96 6.65
C THR A 449 -26.90 31.75 6.57
N THR A 450 -26.47 30.70 5.88
CA THR A 450 -27.15 29.40 5.85
C THR A 450 -26.19 28.32 6.32
N ALA A 451 -26.57 27.60 7.38
CA ALA A 451 -25.86 26.40 7.80
C ALA A 451 -26.27 25.23 6.89
N LEU A 452 -25.29 24.69 6.16
CA LEU A 452 -25.50 23.66 5.16
C LEU A 452 -25.52 22.28 5.81
N ALA A 453 -24.43 21.90 6.47
CA ALA A 453 -24.20 20.54 6.92
C ALA A 453 -23.44 20.49 8.24
N ARG A 454 -23.82 19.54 9.10
CA ARG A 454 -23.08 19.14 10.30
C ARG A 454 -22.41 17.82 10.02
N VAL A 455 -21.12 17.72 10.36
CA VAL A 455 -20.31 16.52 10.11
C VAL A 455 -19.82 15.94 11.44
N VAL A 456 -20.10 14.65 11.66
CA VAL A 456 -19.65 13.90 12.82
C VAL A 456 -18.78 12.73 12.36
N PHE A 457 -17.57 12.66 12.89
CA PHE A 457 -16.64 11.57 12.68
C PHE A 457 -16.58 10.70 13.94
N SER A 458 -16.92 9.42 13.81
CA SER A 458 -16.89 8.44 14.90
C SER A 458 -15.92 7.32 14.57
N TYR A 459 -15.14 6.87 15.54
CA TYR A 459 -14.15 5.81 15.36
C TYR A 459 -13.74 5.15 16.67
N ARG A 460 -13.08 3.99 16.54
CA ARG A 460 -12.43 3.28 17.62
C ARG A 460 -10.93 3.53 17.62
N ASN A 461 -10.36 3.99 18.73
CA ASN A 461 -8.92 4.17 18.85
C ASN A 461 -8.21 2.80 18.86
N ALA A 462 -7.25 2.59 17.95
CA ALA A 462 -6.63 1.28 17.76
C ALA A 462 -5.78 0.81 18.97
N ALA A 463 -5.19 1.75 19.70
CA ALA A 463 -4.31 1.45 20.83
C ALA A 463 -5.09 1.24 22.14
N SER A 464 -6.08 2.10 22.43
CA SER A 464 -6.85 2.04 23.68
C SER A 464 -8.15 1.23 23.58
N GLY A 465 -8.66 1.02 22.36
CA GLY A 465 -9.98 0.44 22.12
C GLY A 465 -11.15 1.34 22.52
N ALA A 466 -10.89 2.62 22.85
CA ALA A 466 -11.92 3.58 23.22
C ALA A 466 -12.68 4.07 21.98
N GLU A 467 -14.00 4.19 22.11
CA GLU A 467 -14.85 4.86 21.11
C GLU A 467 -14.72 6.38 21.25
N VAL A 468 -14.51 7.07 20.12
CA VAL A 468 -14.31 8.52 20.05
C VAL A 468 -15.25 9.10 18.99
N SER A 469 -15.86 10.24 19.29
CA SER A 469 -16.70 10.99 18.36
C SER A 469 -16.28 12.45 18.33
N VAL A 470 -16.02 12.97 17.14
CA VAL A 470 -15.60 14.35 16.88
C VAL A 470 -16.64 15.00 15.97
N THR A 471 -17.21 16.13 16.40
CA THR A 471 -18.14 16.93 15.58
C THR A 471 -17.37 18.11 15.02
N ALA A 472 -17.35 18.27 13.70
CA ALA A 472 -16.83 19.46 13.06
C ALA A 472 -17.77 20.64 13.29
N GLU A 473 -17.25 21.86 13.10
CA GLU A 473 -18.11 23.04 13.00
C GLU A 473 -19.08 22.90 11.82
N ASP A 474 -20.30 23.43 11.97
CA ASP A 474 -21.30 23.38 10.91
C ASP A 474 -20.77 24.15 9.69
N THR A 475 -20.82 23.54 8.51
CA THR A 475 -20.43 24.21 7.27
C THR A 475 -21.45 25.29 6.95
N VAL A 476 -21.02 26.55 6.90
CA VAL A 476 -21.88 27.72 6.67
C VAL A 476 -21.50 28.46 5.40
N VAL A 477 -22.48 29.08 4.75
CA VAL A 477 -22.26 30.03 3.65
C VAL A 477 -22.94 31.36 3.96
N ALA A 478 -22.30 32.46 3.60
CA ALA A 478 -22.92 33.79 3.66
C ALA A 478 -23.99 33.94 2.57
N ARG A 479 -25.05 34.71 2.85
CA ARG A 479 -26.21 34.94 1.97
C ARG A 479 -26.37 36.44 1.65
N PRO A 480 -25.40 37.07 0.97
CA PRO A 480 -25.50 38.46 0.57
C PRO A 480 -26.63 38.67 -0.44
N GLU A 481 -27.08 39.92 -0.59
CA GLU A 481 -28.07 40.29 -1.61
C GLU A 481 -27.55 40.07 -3.03
N HIS A 482 -26.27 40.37 -3.25
CA HIS A 482 -25.59 40.18 -4.52
C HIS A 482 -24.37 39.28 -4.31
N ALA A 483 -24.17 38.30 -5.20
CA ALA A 483 -22.96 37.48 -5.17
C ALA A 483 -21.72 38.38 -5.31
N PRO A 484 -20.64 38.13 -4.56
CA PRO A 484 -19.39 38.84 -4.78
C PRO A 484 -18.96 38.66 -6.23
N SER A 485 -18.65 39.75 -6.92
CA SER A 485 -18.21 39.74 -8.33
C SER A 485 -16.93 38.93 -8.57
N ALA A 486 -16.18 38.65 -7.51
CA ALA A 486 -14.99 37.81 -7.47
C ALA A 486 -15.03 36.88 -6.25
N SER A 487 -16.10 36.09 -6.07
CA SER A 487 -16.06 35.03 -5.06
C SER A 487 -15.06 33.97 -5.51
N GLU A 488 -13.87 33.99 -4.93
CA GLU A 488 -12.86 32.97 -5.16
C GLU A 488 -13.38 31.62 -4.65
N ARG A 489 -13.26 30.63 -5.53
CA ARG A 489 -13.58 29.23 -5.21
C ARG A 489 -12.56 28.71 -4.19
N SER A 490 -13.01 27.87 -3.27
CA SER A 490 -12.10 27.22 -2.32
C SER A 490 -11.07 26.37 -3.05
N VAL A 491 -9.78 26.69 -2.87
CA VAL A 491 -8.64 25.94 -3.44
C VAL A 491 -8.66 24.47 -3.01
N GLU A 492 -9.02 24.17 -1.76
CA GLU A 492 -9.10 22.79 -1.26
C GLU A 492 -10.22 22.00 -1.94
N VAL A 493 -11.39 22.62 -2.16
CA VAL A 493 -12.49 22.00 -2.91
C VAL A 493 -12.08 21.77 -4.36
N GLU A 494 -11.39 22.74 -4.97
CA GLU A 494 -10.92 22.62 -6.36
C GLU A 494 -9.88 21.52 -6.53
N ARG A 495 -8.89 21.46 -5.64
CA ARG A 495 -7.85 20.44 -5.63
C ARG A 495 -8.46 19.04 -5.57
N GLU A 496 -9.43 18.84 -4.69
CA GLU A 496 -10.10 17.54 -4.56
C GLU A 496 -11.01 17.24 -5.75
N ARG A 497 -11.71 18.24 -6.31
CA ARG A 497 -12.56 18.05 -7.48
C ARG A 497 -11.74 17.58 -8.68
N VAL A 498 -10.64 18.27 -8.97
CA VAL A 498 -9.71 17.92 -10.04
C VAL A 498 -9.19 16.49 -9.88
N ARG A 499 -8.85 16.08 -8.64
CA ARG A 499 -8.42 14.71 -8.34
C ARG A 499 -9.49 13.67 -8.64
N VAL A 500 -10.71 13.90 -8.18
CA VAL A 500 -11.84 12.97 -8.36
C VAL A 500 -12.14 12.79 -9.83
N GLU A 501 -12.22 13.88 -10.59
CA GLU A 501 -12.48 13.83 -12.01
C GLU A 501 -11.33 13.16 -12.79
N ALA A 502 -10.07 13.37 -12.40
CA ALA A 502 -8.94 12.65 -12.99
C ALA A 502 -9.02 11.13 -12.71
N ALA A 503 -9.44 10.73 -11.51
CA ALA A 503 -9.64 9.33 -11.18
C ALA A 503 -10.76 8.67 -12.02
N GLU A 504 -11.85 9.41 -12.28
CA GLU A 504 -12.94 8.98 -13.15
C GLU A 504 -12.45 8.79 -14.61
N ASP A 505 -11.65 9.73 -15.13
CA ASP A 505 -11.09 9.63 -16.48
C ASP A 505 -10.03 8.53 -16.61
N ILE A 506 -9.22 8.27 -15.58
CA ILE A 506 -8.32 7.12 -15.54
C ILE A 506 -9.14 5.81 -15.65
N ALA A 507 -10.25 5.71 -14.93
CA ALA A 507 -11.13 4.55 -14.99
C ALA A 507 -11.76 4.38 -16.39
N ALA A 508 -12.23 5.49 -16.99
CA ALA A 508 -12.78 5.49 -18.35
C ALA A 508 -11.73 5.09 -19.41
N ALA A 509 -10.53 5.66 -19.33
CA ALA A 509 -9.42 5.33 -20.21
C ALA A 509 -9.01 3.85 -20.08
N ARG A 510 -9.01 3.31 -18.86
CA ARG A 510 -8.76 1.88 -18.63
C ARG A 510 -9.85 1.05 -19.33
N ALA A 511 -11.12 1.41 -19.13
CA ALA A 511 -12.24 0.69 -19.74
C ALA A 511 -12.15 0.69 -21.28
N ALA A 512 -11.77 1.80 -21.90
CA ALA A 512 -11.51 1.88 -23.34
C ALA A 512 -10.34 0.97 -23.75
N ALA A 513 -9.22 0.99 -23.02
CA ALA A 513 -8.06 0.14 -23.30
C ALA A 513 -8.37 -1.36 -23.17
N GLU A 514 -9.21 -1.78 -22.21
CA GLU A 514 -9.68 -3.18 -22.08
C GLU A 514 -10.54 -3.62 -23.28
N ARG A 515 -11.28 -2.70 -23.91
CA ARG A 515 -12.01 -2.95 -25.16
C ARG A 515 -11.10 -2.96 -26.40
N GLY A 516 -9.82 -2.62 -26.24
CA GLY A 516 -8.85 -2.47 -27.34
C GLY A 516 -8.88 -1.10 -28.02
N GLU A 517 -9.67 -0.16 -27.52
CA GLU A 517 -9.82 1.21 -28.02
C GLU A 517 -8.71 2.10 -27.44
N HIS A 518 -7.46 1.76 -27.75
CA HIS A 518 -6.28 2.44 -27.20
C HIS A 518 -6.18 3.91 -27.58
N GLN A 519 -6.71 4.29 -28.75
CA GLN A 519 -6.75 5.68 -29.20
C GLN A 519 -7.71 6.52 -28.35
N GLU A 520 -8.91 6.00 -28.08
CA GLU A 520 -9.87 6.63 -27.16
C GLU A 520 -9.29 6.77 -25.75
N ALA A 521 -8.61 5.73 -25.25
CA ALA A 521 -7.94 5.76 -23.96
C ALA A 521 -6.89 6.89 -23.86
N VAL A 522 -6.08 7.07 -24.92
CA VAL A 522 -5.11 8.17 -25.02
C VAL A 522 -5.83 9.52 -25.01
N GLU A 523 -6.88 9.68 -25.82
CA GLU A 523 -7.62 10.95 -25.94
C GLU A 523 -8.29 11.37 -24.61
N ILE A 524 -8.84 10.42 -23.86
CA ILE A 524 -9.40 10.68 -22.52
C ILE A 524 -8.33 11.26 -21.59
N LEU A 525 -7.15 10.62 -21.51
CA LEU A 525 -6.06 11.07 -20.65
C LEU A 525 -5.45 12.40 -21.11
N GLU A 526 -5.36 12.64 -22.42
CA GLU A 526 -4.91 13.92 -22.99
C GLU A 526 -5.88 15.07 -22.69
N ASN A 527 -7.18 14.82 -22.80
CA ASN A 527 -8.21 15.80 -22.43
C ASN A 527 -8.12 16.15 -20.95
N ARG A 528 -7.96 15.15 -20.07
CA ARG A 528 -7.78 15.37 -18.63
C ARG A 528 -6.52 16.17 -18.32
N GLN A 529 -5.40 15.87 -18.97
CA GLN A 529 -4.14 16.60 -18.78
C GLN A 529 -4.28 18.08 -19.21
N ARG A 530 -4.94 18.35 -20.35
CA ARG A 530 -5.23 19.72 -20.79
C ARG A 530 -6.16 20.46 -19.83
N ALA A 531 -7.19 19.80 -19.31
CA ALA A 531 -8.08 20.37 -18.30
C ALA A 531 -7.35 20.69 -17.00
N LEU A 532 -6.42 19.82 -16.58
CA LEU A 532 -5.59 20.00 -15.40
C LEU A 532 -4.72 21.27 -15.51
N GLU A 533 -4.05 21.45 -16.66
CA GLU A 533 -3.22 22.64 -16.95
C GLU A 533 -4.01 23.95 -16.98
N GLN A 534 -5.31 23.88 -17.28
CA GLN A 534 -6.22 25.04 -17.35
C GLN A 534 -6.96 25.29 -16.03
N SER A 535 -6.84 24.41 -15.04
CA SER A 535 -7.54 24.53 -13.76
C SER A 535 -7.00 25.69 -12.93
N GLU A 536 -7.85 26.32 -12.12
CA GLU A 536 -7.43 27.40 -11.20
C GLU A 536 -6.37 26.90 -10.19
N ALA A 537 -6.42 25.61 -9.82
CA ALA A 537 -5.45 24.97 -8.96
C ALA A 537 -4.03 24.83 -9.59
N ALA A 538 -3.90 24.95 -10.91
CA ALA A 538 -2.60 24.86 -11.59
C ALA A 538 -1.79 26.18 -11.54
N GLY A 539 -2.45 27.31 -11.26
CA GLY A 539 -1.85 28.66 -11.34
C GLY A 539 -0.61 28.87 -10.46
N ASP A 540 -0.49 28.12 -9.36
CA ASP A 540 0.57 28.30 -8.35
C ASP A 540 1.63 27.19 -8.34
N GLY A 541 1.60 26.25 -9.31
CA GLY A 541 2.53 25.11 -9.31
C GLY A 541 2.30 24.14 -8.16
N ASP A 542 1.02 23.93 -7.79
CA ASP A 542 0.62 23.01 -6.73
C ASP A 542 1.26 21.62 -6.93
N PRO A 543 2.02 21.09 -5.93
CA PRO A 543 2.76 19.85 -6.08
C PRO A 543 1.89 18.63 -6.44
N MET A 544 0.64 18.61 -5.97
CA MET A 544 -0.29 17.52 -6.21
C MET A 544 -0.81 17.57 -7.65
N ILE A 545 -1.08 18.76 -8.18
CA ILE A 545 -1.44 18.96 -9.59
C ILE A 545 -0.27 18.56 -10.51
N VAL A 546 0.96 18.95 -10.17
CA VAL A 546 2.17 18.57 -10.93
C VAL A 546 2.37 17.06 -10.92
N ALA A 547 2.26 16.40 -9.76
CA ALA A 547 2.40 14.96 -9.63
C ALA A 547 1.31 14.20 -10.42
N LEU A 548 0.07 14.68 -10.35
CA LEU A 548 -1.06 14.10 -11.10
C LEU A 548 -0.86 14.26 -12.61
N GLY A 549 -0.37 15.40 -13.08
CA GLY A 549 -0.04 15.62 -14.49
C GLY A 549 1.05 14.66 -15.00
N ALA A 550 2.11 14.46 -14.21
CA ALA A 550 3.15 13.48 -14.53
C ALA A 550 2.62 12.04 -14.57
N GLU A 551 1.72 11.69 -13.65
CA GLU A 551 1.06 10.39 -13.64
C GLU A 551 0.21 10.15 -14.90
N LEU A 552 -0.65 11.12 -15.27
CA LEU A 552 -1.49 11.03 -16.46
C LEU A 552 -0.66 10.88 -17.75
N GLN A 553 0.46 11.61 -17.83
CA GLN A 553 1.42 11.52 -18.92
C GLN A 553 2.03 10.11 -19.04
N GLU A 554 2.43 9.51 -17.92
CA GLU A 554 2.97 8.14 -17.88
C GLU A 554 1.89 7.11 -18.27
N MET A 555 0.67 7.24 -17.74
CA MET A 555 -0.46 6.39 -18.13
C MET A 555 -0.73 6.46 -19.62
N ARG A 556 -0.72 7.67 -20.21
CA ARG A 556 -0.92 7.89 -21.65
C ARG A 556 0.09 7.10 -22.49
N GLY A 557 1.37 7.15 -22.13
CA GLY A 557 2.41 6.38 -22.83
C GLY A 557 2.15 4.87 -22.75
N ARG A 558 1.67 4.39 -21.61
CA ARG A 558 1.41 2.96 -21.36
C ARG A 558 0.13 2.42 -21.99
N VAL A 559 -0.88 3.27 -22.25
CA VAL A 559 -2.13 2.85 -22.93
C VAL A 559 -2.08 2.99 -24.45
N SER A 560 -1.04 3.61 -25.00
CA SER A 560 -0.90 3.96 -26.42
C SER A 560 -1.08 2.80 -27.41
N ASN A 561 -0.82 1.57 -27.01
CA ASN A 561 -1.03 0.39 -27.82
C ASN A 561 -1.23 -0.86 -26.97
N ARG A 562 -1.75 -1.92 -27.60
CA ARG A 562 -2.05 -3.20 -26.94
C ARG A 562 -0.86 -3.82 -26.25
N GLN A 563 0.33 -3.80 -26.87
CA GLN A 563 1.50 -4.46 -26.30
C GLN A 563 1.98 -3.75 -25.02
N SER A 564 2.04 -2.42 -25.04
CA SER A 564 2.40 -1.59 -23.88
C SER A 564 1.38 -1.76 -22.75
N TYR A 565 0.09 -1.74 -23.11
CA TYR A 565 -1.00 -1.88 -22.16
C TYR A 565 -0.97 -3.24 -21.46
N MET A 566 -0.87 -4.32 -22.23
CA MET A 566 -0.84 -5.68 -21.69
C MET A 566 0.43 -5.95 -20.87
N ARG A 567 1.57 -5.38 -21.25
CA ARG A 567 2.84 -5.62 -20.57
C ARG A 567 2.91 -4.97 -19.20
N SER A 568 2.50 -3.70 -19.08
CA SER A 568 2.58 -3.00 -17.79
C SER A 568 1.54 -1.90 -17.61
N GLY A 569 0.92 -1.41 -18.69
CA GLY A 569 -0.09 -0.35 -18.60
C GLY A 569 -1.32 -0.73 -17.78
N ARG A 570 -1.83 -1.96 -17.93
CA ARG A 570 -2.97 -2.46 -17.17
C ARG A 570 -2.71 -2.43 -15.66
N ALA A 571 -1.59 -3.01 -15.23
CA ALA A 571 -1.20 -3.06 -13.82
C ALA A 571 -0.94 -1.65 -13.28
N TYR A 572 -0.28 -0.79 -14.05
CA TYR A 572 -0.02 0.59 -13.66
C TYR A 572 -1.32 1.39 -13.47
N MET A 573 -2.29 1.28 -14.39
CA MET A 573 -3.59 1.95 -14.26
C MET A 573 -4.41 1.40 -13.08
N LEU A 574 -4.42 0.08 -12.86
CA LEU A 574 -5.12 -0.54 -11.74
C LEU A 574 -4.52 -0.14 -10.40
N ALA A 575 -3.18 -0.12 -10.32
CA ALA A 575 -2.49 0.47 -9.18
C ALA A 575 -2.97 1.90 -9.03
N GLY A 576 -2.85 2.72 -10.10
CA GLY A 576 -3.41 4.06 -10.38
C GLY A 576 -4.73 4.37 -9.66
N MET A 577 -5.74 3.64 -10.08
CA MET A 577 -7.09 3.71 -9.56
C MET A 577 -7.15 3.34 -8.07
N SER A 578 -6.43 2.29 -7.63
CA SER A 578 -6.40 1.88 -6.24
C SER A 578 -5.93 2.99 -5.29
N ALA A 579 -4.86 3.75 -5.63
CA ALA A 579 -4.45 4.86 -4.74
C ALA A 579 -5.45 6.02 -4.75
N HIS A 580 -5.99 6.39 -5.92
CA HIS A 580 -6.92 7.52 -5.99
C HIS A 580 -8.26 7.22 -5.32
N GLN A 581 -8.77 6.00 -5.46
CA GLN A 581 -9.99 5.56 -4.79
C GLN A 581 -9.80 5.41 -3.27
N GLN A 582 -8.59 5.05 -2.82
CA GLN A 582 -8.26 4.89 -1.39
C GLN A 582 -7.74 6.15 -0.73
N GLN A 583 -7.22 7.10 -1.52
CA GLN A 583 -6.38 8.22 -1.09
C GLN A 583 -5.17 7.76 -0.28
N ARG A 584 -4.60 6.62 -0.68
CA ARG A 584 -3.47 5.99 -0.02
C ARG A 584 -2.42 5.67 -1.05
N ALA A 585 -1.19 6.10 -0.80
CA ALA A 585 -0.11 5.85 -1.72
C ALA A 585 0.13 4.34 -1.90
N THR A 586 0.20 3.93 -3.17
CA THR A 586 0.60 2.59 -3.61
C THR A 586 1.99 2.67 -4.22
N SER A 587 2.69 1.55 -4.34
CA SER A 587 4.04 1.45 -4.91
C SER A 587 4.04 1.92 -6.37
N ARG A 588 4.19 3.21 -6.55
CA ARG A 588 4.41 3.89 -7.81
C ARG A 588 5.69 4.67 -7.61
N GLN A 589 6.48 4.83 -8.66
CA GLN A 589 7.49 5.88 -8.69
C GLN A 589 6.76 7.22 -8.61
N MET A 590 6.38 7.63 -7.41
CA MET A 590 6.13 9.03 -7.13
C MET A 590 7.52 9.66 -7.16
N LEU A 591 7.81 10.38 -8.24
CA LEU A 591 8.88 11.37 -8.25
C LEU A 591 8.44 12.48 -7.29
N GLU A 592 8.55 12.21 -5.99
CA GLU A 592 8.46 13.21 -4.94
C GLU A 592 9.70 14.11 -5.05
N PRO A 593 9.56 15.44 -4.95
CA PRO A 593 10.71 16.33 -4.80
C PRO A 593 11.57 15.88 -3.61
N GLU A 594 12.91 15.86 -3.77
CA GLU A 594 13.89 15.31 -2.81
C GLU A 594 13.74 15.83 -1.36
N GLU A 595 13.05 16.95 -1.14
CA GLU A 595 12.79 17.56 0.17
C GLU A 595 11.76 16.80 1.03
N GLN A 596 10.81 16.05 0.45
CA GLN A 596 9.84 15.25 1.23
C GLN A 596 10.32 13.81 1.46
N GLN A 597 11.08 13.25 0.52
CA GLN A 597 11.73 11.93 0.67
C GLN A 597 12.76 11.92 1.79
N THR A 598 13.52 13.01 1.94
CA THR A 598 14.43 13.22 3.06
C THR A 598 13.68 13.35 4.38
N SER A 599 12.49 13.95 4.42
CA SER A 599 11.65 14.01 5.64
C SER A 599 11.11 12.63 6.04
N MET A 600 10.64 11.80 5.10
CA MET A 600 10.17 10.44 5.38
C MET A 600 11.30 9.48 5.79
N MET A 601 12.46 9.55 5.11
CA MET A 601 13.64 8.77 5.48
C MET A 601 14.30 9.29 6.77
N ALA A 602 14.29 10.60 7.04
CA ALA A 602 14.74 11.20 8.29
C ALA A 602 13.84 10.81 9.47
N ARG A 603 12.52 10.73 9.25
CA ARG A 603 11.55 10.21 10.25
C ARG A 603 11.81 8.73 10.56
N ASN A 604 12.05 7.89 9.54
CA ASN A 604 12.39 6.47 9.73
C ASN A 604 13.78 6.23 10.34
N SER A 605 14.74 7.14 10.10
CA SER A 605 16.07 7.09 10.74
C SER A 605 16.09 7.72 12.14
N GLY A 606 15.15 8.61 12.47
CA GLY A 606 14.88 9.07 13.83
C GLY A 606 14.47 7.94 14.77
N VAL A 607 13.65 7.00 14.27
CA VAL A 607 13.29 5.76 14.96
C VAL A 607 14.53 4.88 15.22
N ARG A 608 15.49 4.83 14.29
CA ARG A 608 16.76 4.09 14.47
C ARG A 608 17.68 4.71 15.54
N ARG A 609 17.66 6.03 15.75
CA ARG A 609 18.54 6.70 16.74
C ARG A 609 18.03 6.60 18.18
N MET A 610 16.72 6.52 18.40
CA MET A 610 16.16 6.35 19.75
C MET A 610 16.34 4.92 20.30
N ILE A 611 16.31 3.89 19.45
CA ILE A 611 16.40 2.48 19.90
C ILE A 611 17.82 2.08 20.31
N ARG A 612 18.88 2.70 19.75
CA ARG A 612 20.28 2.36 20.10
C ARG A 612 20.80 2.95 21.42
N ARG A 613 20.10 3.89 22.07
CA ARG A 613 20.57 4.49 23.33
C ARG A 613 20.16 3.75 24.60
N GLY A 614 19.43 2.63 24.50
CA GLY A 614 18.94 1.86 25.65
C GLY A 614 19.81 0.70 26.14
N VAL A 615 20.99 0.45 25.55
CA VAL A 615 21.84 -0.69 25.94
C VAL A 615 23.25 -0.19 26.26
N GLY A 616 23.54 0.04 27.54
CA GLY A 616 24.86 0.40 28.02
C GLY A 616 24.98 0.59 29.53
N SER A 617 25.32 -0.50 30.23
CA SER A 617 26.03 -0.53 31.52
C SER A 617 25.29 -0.11 32.80
N SER A 618 24.62 -1.10 33.42
CA SER A 618 24.52 -1.21 34.87
C SER A 618 25.72 -2.02 35.40
N GLY A 619 26.55 -1.43 36.25
CA GLY A 619 27.56 -2.17 37.01
C GLY A 619 28.55 -1.29 37.79
N GLY A 620 28.45 -1.30 39.12
CA GLY A 620 29.56 -1.06 40.05
C GLY A 620 29.53 0.28 40.79
N GLY A 621 29.09 0.24 42.05
CA GLY A 621 29.23 1.35 43.00
C GLY A 621 30.53 1.33 43.81
N TYR A 622 30.55 2.26 44.77
CA TYR A 622 31.44 2.46 45.94
C TYR A 622 32.57 3.51 45.87
N MET A 623 32.28 4.62 46.58
CA MET A 623 33.05 5.28 47.64
C MET A 623 34.37 6.04 47.38
N ALA A 624 34.29 7.32 47.77
CA ALA A 624 35.18 8.06 48.67
C ALA A 624 36.58 8.47 48.19
N ALA A 625 36.73 9.75 47.82
CA ALA A 625 37.45 10.79 48.55
C ALA A 625 37.66 12.01 47.64
#